data_AF-A0A4R1G755-F1
#
_entry.id   AF-A0A4R1G755-F1
#
_cell.length_a   1.000
_cell.length_b   1.000
_cell.length_c   1.000
_cell.angle_alpha   90.00
_cell.angle_beta   90.00
_cell.angle_gamma   90.00
#
_symmetry.space_group_name_H-M   'P 1'
#
loop_
_entity.id
_entity.type
_entity.pdbx_description
1 polymer ?
#
loop_
_entity_poly.entity_id
_entity_poly.type
_entity_poly.pdbx_seq_one_letter_code
_entity_poly.pdbx_strand_id
1 'polypeptide(L)'
;MRPNRFFTDLDTSASIQWLTEVSKDKSSEDYIIQRIEKCDGRQEMRVYSYERSFSLSMDLLRALYLRGDSIESLRPVYLRARERLCLLEQSIHACGMEKAKMDIIYPVQVGMLLSVGHALGESRDQIGRNTRAISAGYDLFIDRLLSIYDPERPLGDDIHHKPVYKKLYAVFDAPPEKRPSMIARYLDQWEQLLLKNKIPLQLYPVAERLQGEWTGFWCYPAAAVVAALNIDDSGFIDHEFYPTDLMLACAKYRGEPVILEPPAEPALPEPPRRSPKRKPAPELLAPWQPLFELMAASLPKSLQASLWNALVEWLNEEWEEETLEAGGFLCAFSAAQWEMELLQNYRRLALLHVDWKDDESALSFCEAIARTLGIEESFSPDPVTLNRPERVWEVLYTFHQWLAPHGYRLIAPLTGEDAYYALAVKTKQADTLITALEQADLKVDTFAD
;
A
#
# COMPACT_ATOMS: atom_id res chain seq x y z
N MET A 1 31.02 4.65 -0.30
CA MET A 1 29.99 3.97 -1.11
C MET A 1 30.32 2.51 -1.25
N ARG A 2 29.43 1.64 -0.78
CA ARG A 2 29.55 0.20 -0.97
C ARG A 2 29.18 -0.15 -2.43
N PRO A 3 30.06 -0.84 -3.18
CA PRO A 3 29.70 -1.38 -4.49
C PRO A 3 28.61 -2.45 -4.36
N ASN A 4 27.73 -2.52 -5.34
CA ASN A 4 26.73 -3.59 -5.53
C ASN A 4 26.91 -4.10 -6.97
N ARG A 5 26.55 -5.36 -7.23
CA ARG A 5 26.65 -6.00 -8.56
C ARG A 5 25.95 -5.24 -9.70
N PHE A 6 24.99 -4.37 -9.40
CA PHE A 6 24.30 -3.56 -10.40
C PHE A 6 25.04 -2.27 -10.79
N PHE A 7 26.12 -1.91 -10.09
CA PHE A 7 26.82 -0.65 -10.29
C PHE A 7 28.35 -0.68 -10.14
N THR A 8 28.97 -1.85 -10.24
CA THR A 8 30.43 -1.96 -10.39
C THR A 8 30.88 -1.35 -11.73
N ASP A 9 31.90 -0.50 -11.69
CA ASP A 9 32.63 0.05 -12.85
C ASP A 9 31.86 1.00 -13.78
N LEU A 10 30.80 1.66 -13.29
CA LEU A 10 30.06 2.66 -14.08
C LEU A 10 30.66 4.07 -13.96
N ASP A 11 31.12 4.63 -15.07
CA ASP A 11 31.57 6.02 -15.17
C ASP A 11 30.38 6.99 -15.27
N THR A 12 30.06 7.66 -14.18
CA THR A 12 28.97 8.64 -14.09
C THR A 12 29.40 10.07 -14.44
N SER A 13 30.67 10.30 -14.79
CA SER A 13 31.25 11.65 -14.94
C SER A 13 30.52 12.48 -15.99
N ALA A 14 30.22 11.90 -17.16
CA ALA A 14 29.49 12.58 -18.24
C ALA A 14 28.06 12.95 -17.82
N SER A 15 27.36 12.04 -17.13
CA SER A 15 26.00 12.30 -16.61
C SER A 15 26.01 13.41 -15.56
N ILE A 16 26.98 13.40 -14.63
CA ILE A 16 27.12 14.44 -13.60
C ILE A 16 27.44 15.80 -14.21
N GLN A 17 28.33 15.84 -15.20
CA GLN A 17 28.66 17.08 -15.91
C GLN A 17 27.40 17.64 -16.58
N TRP A 18 26.70 16.83 -17.38
CA TRP A 18 25.48 17.23 -18.07
C TRP A 18 24.40 17.70 -17.08
N LEU A 19 24.13 16.94 -16.01
CA LEU A 19 23.16 17.31 -14.97
C LEU A 19 23.56 18.63 -14.28
N THR A 20 24.85 18.85 -14.05
CA THR A 20 25.35 20.09 -13.43
C THR A 20 25.12 21.30 -14.34
N GLU A 21 25.39 21.17 -15.63
CA GLU A 21 25.20 22.23 -16.63
C GLU A 21 23.71 22.52 -16.82
N VAL A 22 22.90 21.48 -17.06
CA VAL A 22 21.47 21.60 -17.37
C VAL A 22 20.63 22.02 -16.16
N SER A 23 20.96 21.56 -14.94
CA SER A 23 20.29 21.99 -13.70
C SER A 23 20.45 23.49 -13.47
N LYS A 24 21.63 24.05 -13.79
CA LYS A 24 21.89 25.49 -13.67
C LYS A 24 21.13 26.27 -14.74
N ASP A 25 21.32 25.93 -16.01
CA ASP A 25 20.76 26.64 -17.16
C ASP A 25 19.22 26.73 -17.11
N LYS A 26 18.54 25.59 -16.95
CA LYS A 26 17.07 25.48 -16.94
C LYS A 26 16.39 26.12 -15.73
N SER A 27 17.17 26.65 -14.80
CA SER A 27 16.70 27.29 -13.57
C SER A 27 16.99 28.79 -13.52
N SER A 28 17.67 29.33 -14.54
CA SER A 28 17.98 30.76 -14.62
C SER A 28 16.72 31.58 -14.91
N GLU A 29 16.64 32.79 -14.35
CA GLU A 29 15.53 33.70 -14.66
C GLU A 29 15.46 34.03 -16.15
N ASP A 30 16.60 34.15 -16.83
CA ASP A 30 16.65 34.36 -18.28
C ASP A 30 15.98 33.22 -19.05
N TYR A 31 16.27 31.96 -18.68
CA TYR A 31 15.62 30.79 -19.28
C TYR A 31 14.10 30.80 -19.03
N ILE A 32 13.68 31.10 -17.79
CA ILE A 32 12.27 31.11 -17.40
C ILE A 32 11.52 32.22 -18.15
N ILE A 33 12.06 33.43 -18.21
CA ILE A 33 11.49 34.57 -18.94
C ILE A 33 11.36 34.23 -20.42
N GLN A 34 12.43 33.71 -21.04
CA GLN A 34 12.40 33.31 -22.44
C GLN A 34 11.33 32.24 -22.70
N ARG A 35 11.12 31.31 -21.76
CA ARG A 35 10.08 30.29 -21.87
C ARG A 35 8.67 30.87 -21.73
N ILE A 36 8.48 31.82 -20.82
CA ILE A 36 7.21 32.55 -20.67
C ILE A 36 6.88 33.33 -21.96
N GLU A 37 7.86 34.03 -22.53
CA GLU A 37 7.71 34.78 -23.79
C GLU A 37 7.33 33.86 -24.96
N LYS A 38 8.00 32.70 -25.07
CA LYS A 38 7.69 31.67 -26.09
C LYS A 38 6.32 31.02 -25.91
N CYS A 39 5.69 31.19 -24.75
CA CYS A 39 4.38 30.63 -24.42
C CYS A 39 3.35 31.76 -24.22
N ASP A 40 3.42 32.82 -25.01
CA ASP A 40 2.43 33.90 -25.05
C ASP A 40 2.19 34.59 -23.69
N GLY A 41 3.22 34.68 -22.85
CA GLY A 41 3.16 35.36 -21.55
C GLY A 41 2.56 34.54 -20.41
N ARG A 42 2.31 33.24 -20.64
CA ARG A 42 1.75 32.29 -19.65
C ARG A 42 2.66 32.15 -18.42
N GLN A 43 2.26 32.73 -17.29
CA GLN A 43 3.06 32.75 -16.06
C GLN A 43 3.19 31.36 -15.42
N GLU A 44 2.26 30.44 -15.68
CA GLU A 44 2.35 29.05 -15.23
C GLU A 44 3.61 28.33 -15.76
N MET A 45 4.24 28.82 -16.82
CA MET A 45 5.51 28.26 -17.31
C MET A 45 6.64 28.37 -16.29
N ARG A 46 6.53 29.31 -15.33
CA ARG A 46 7.43 29.41 -14.18
C ARG A 46 7.29 28.21 -13.24
N VAL A 47 6.05 27.78 -12.96
CA VAL A 47 5.75 26.59 -12.13
C VAL A 47 6.43 25.35 -12.74
N TYR A 48 6.17 25.07 -14.02
CA TYR A 48 6.77 23.93 -14.71
C TYR A 48 8.30 24.01 -14.82
N SER A 49 8.87 25.22 -14.86
CA SER A 49 10.32 25.41 -14.90
C SER A 49 10.98 25.10 -13.55
N TYR A 50 10.39 25.55 -12.45
CA TYR A 50 10.90 25.22 -11.11
C TYR A 50 10.69 23.74 -10.76
N GLU A 51 9.57 23.15 -11.15
CA GLU A 51 9.36 21.69 -11.07
C GLU A 51 10.46 20.93 -11.82
N ARG A 52 10.72 21.28 -13.10
CA ARG A 52 11.78 20.64 -13.88
C ARG A 52 13.15 20.85 -13.26
N SER A 53 13.43 22.04 -12.74
CA SER A 53 14.70 22.37 -12.08
C SER A 53 14.89 21.58 -10.78
N PHE A 54 13.82 21.38 -10.02
CA PHE A 54 13.83 20.50 -8.84
C PHE A 54 14.19 19.07 -9.25
N SER A 55 13.49 18.49 -10.23
CA SER A 55 13.77 17.11 -10.69
C SER A 55 15.22 16.93 -11.16
N LEU A 56 15.77 17.88 -11.92
CA LEU A 56 17.18 17.86 -12.33
C LEU A 56 18.15 17.96 -11.16
N SER A 57 17.80 18.70 -10.11
CA SER A 57 18.62 18.79 -8.90
C SER A 57 18.59 17.48 -8.12
N MET A 58 17.45 16.78 -8.10
CA MET A 58 17.32 15.44 -7.51
C MET A 58 18.13 14.39 -8.29
N ASP A 59 18.11 14.45 -9.62
CA ASP A 59 18.92 13.56 -10.45
C ASP A 59 20.42 13.80 -10.24
N LEU A 60 20.83 15.08 -10.13
CA LEU A 60 22.23 15.43 -9.79
C LEU A 60 22.62 14.91 -8.40
N LEU A 61 21.76 15.06 -7.39
CA LEU A 61 22.00 14.50 -6.06
C LEU A 61 22.21 12.99 -6.10
N ARG A 62 21.34 12.27 -6.82
CA ARG A 62 21.46 10.81 -6.96
C ARG A 62 22.73 10.42 -7.70
N ALA A 63 23.12 11.15 -8.75
CA ALA A 63 24.33 10.88 -9.51
C ALA A 63 25.61 11.14 -8.69
N LEU A 64 25.66 12.22 -7.92
CA LEU A 64 26.77 12.51 -7.00
C LEU A 64 26.86 11.43 -5.90
N TYR A 65 25.73 11.05 -5.31
CA TYR A 65 25.70 9.95 -4.34
C TYR A 65 26.21 8.65 -4.98
N LEU A 66 25.76 8.32 -6.19
CA LEU A 66 26.18 7.13 -6.97
C LEU A 66 27.66 7.10 -7.32
N ARG A 67 28.30 8.25 -7.51
CA ARG A 67 29.76 8.36 -7.66
C ARG A 67 30.51 8.06 -6.35
N GLY A 68 29.82 8.14 -5.22
CA GLY A 68 30.37 7.94 -3.89
C GLY A 68 30.83 9.21 -3.20
N ASP A 69 30.33 10.38 -3.63
CA ASP A 69 30.56 11.64 -2.95
C ASP A 69 30.05 11.58 -1.49
N SER A 70 30.74 12.28 -0.59
CA SER A 70 30.33 12.35 0.82
C SER A 70 28.98 13.06 0.98
N ILE A 71 28.22 12.70 2.03
CA ILE A 71 26.94 13.35 2.33
C ILE A 71 27.08 14.87 2.45
N GLU A 72 28.15 15.34 3.10
CA GLU A 72 28.39 16.78 3.27
C GLU A 72 28.61 17.49 1.92
N SER A 73 29.32 16.86 0.98
CA SER A 73 29.48 17.42 -0.38
C SER A 73 28.19 17.49 -1.19
N LEU A 74 27.12 16.76 -0.81
CA LEU A 74 25.81 16.86 -1.43
C LEU A 74 25.05 18.14 -1.00
N ARG A 75 25.41 18.75 0.13
CA ARG A 75 24.69 19.88 0.75
C ARG A 75 24.39 21.02 -0.22
N PRO A 76 25.30 21.51 -1.08
CA PRO A 76 24.99 22.62 -1.99
C PRO A 76 23.89 22.29 -3.01
N VAL A 77 23.87 21.05 -3.52
CA VAL A 77 22.83 20.62 -4.46
C VAL A 77 21.52 20.36 -3.74
N TYR A 78 21.57 19.85 -2.52
CA TYR A 78 20.40 19.67 -1.66
C TYR A 78 19.71 20.99 -1.33
N LEU A 79 20.48 22.00 -0.91
CA LEU A 79 19.96 23.34 -0.63
C LEU A 79 19.35 23.99 -1.88
N ARG A 80 19.93 23.74 -3.06
CA ARG A 80 19.33 24.16 -4.34
C ARG A 80 17.98 23.50 -4.57
N ALA A 81 17.87 22.18 -4.38
CA ALA A 81 16.59 21.48 -4.55
C ALA A 81 15.51 22.05 -3.61
N ARG A 82 15.86 22.36 -2.36
CA ARG A 82 14.97 23.05 -1.39
C ARG A 82 14.54 24.43 -1.86
N GLU A 83 15.48 25.23 -2.34
CA GLU A 83 15.18 26.56 -2.90
C GLU A 83 14.19 26.45 -4.07
N ARG A 84 14.34 25.44 -4.94
CA ARG A 84 13.41 25.21 -6.06
C ARG A 84 12.02 24.83 -5.62
N LEU A 85 11.87 24.02 -4.57
CA LEU A 85 10.56 23.74 -3.98
C LEU A 85 9.91 25.00 -3.40
N CYS A 86 10.68 25.86 -2.72
CA CYS A 86 10.17 27.13 -2.20
C CYS A 86 9.68 28.06 -3.31
N LEU A 87 10.46 28.23 -4.38
CA LEU A 87 10.08 29.03 -5.55
C LEU A 87 8.87 28.44 -6.29
N LEU A 88 8.80 27.11 -6.35
CA LEU A 88 7.65 26.40 -6.90
C LEU A 88 6.38 26.68 -6.10
N GLU A 89 6.42 26.57 -4.76
CA GLU A 89 5.29 26.90 -3.87
C GLU A 89 4.80 28.33 -4.12
N GLN A 90 5.72 29.30 -4.14
CA GLN A 90 5.41 30.71 -4.40
C GLN A 90 4.77 30.92 -5.77
N SER A 91 5.27 30.23 -6.80
CA SER A 91 4.76 30.36 -8.17
C SER A 91 3.37 29.74 -8.34
N ILE A 92 3.12 28.59 -7.71
CA ILE A 92 1.78 27.96 -7.68
C ILE A 92 0.77 28.92 -7.08
N HIS A 93 1.10 29.51 -5.91
CA HIS A 93 0.24 30.48 -5.24
C HIS A 93 -0.01 31.73 -6.10
N ALA A 94 1.05 32.30 -6.68
CA ALA A 94 0.96 33.50 -7.52
C ALA A 94 0.12 33.28 -8.80
N CYS A 95 0.14 32.07 -9.37
CA CYS A 95 -0.64 31.74 -10.56
C CYS A 95 -2.07 31.31 -10.23
N GLY A 96 -2.46 31.21 -8.94
CA GLY A 96 -3.76 30.67 -8.53
C GLY A 96 -3.97 29.23 -8.99
N MET A 97 -2.89 28.48 -9.24
CA MET A 97 -2.99 27.09 -9.62
C MET A 97 -3.38 26.29 -8.38
N GLU A 98 -4.43 25.48 -8.48
CA GLU A 98 -4.53 24.33 -7.59
C GLU A 98 -3.24 23.53 -7.75
N LYS A 99 -2.76 22.89 -6.66
CA LYS A 99 -1.62 21.97 -6.74
C LYS A 99 -2.07 20.75 -7.56
N ALA A 100 -2.21 20.90 -8.87
CA ALA A 100 -2.44 19.82 -9.81
C ALA A 100 -1.38 18.75 -9.55
N LYS A 101 -1.65 17.51 -9.96
CA LYS A 101 -0.71 16.41 -9.85
C LYS A 101 0.60 16.81 -10.56
N MET A 102 1.56 17.34 -9.79
CA MET A 102 2.89 17.66 -10.28
C MET A 102 3.64 16.33 -10.38
N ASP A 103 4.58 16.22 -11.30
CA ASP A 103 5.45 15.04 -11.51
C ASP A 103 6.50 14.89 -10.38
N ILE A 104 6.23 15.44 -9.19
CA ILE A 104 7.11 15.48 -8.02
C ILE A 104 6.75 14.35 -7.02
N ILE A 105 5.73 13.54 -7.30
CA ILE A 105 5.14 12.58 -6.36
C ILE A 105 5.85 11.22 -6.39
N TYR A 106 7.02 11.09 -7.04
CA TYR A 106 7.70 9.79 -7.11
C TYR A 106 8.36 9.43 -5.76
N PRO A 107 8.00 8.28 -5.14
CA PRO A 107 8.55 7.88 -3.85
C PRO A 107 10.08 7.80 -3.80
N VAL A 108 10.72 7.47 -4.93
CA VAL A 108 12.18 7.44 -5.04
C VAL A 108 12.79 8.83 -4.87
N GLN A 109 12.21 9.87 -5.49
CA GLN A 109 12.70 11.24 -5.38
C GLN A 109 12.40 11.85 -4.01
N VAL A 110 11.16 11.70 -3.52
CA VAL A 110 10.77 12.16 -2.18
C VAL A 110 11.62 11.45 -1.12
N GLY A 111 11.84 10.15 -1.28
CA GLY A 111 12.65 9.36 -0.36
C GLY A 111 14.10 9.86 -0.29
N MET A 112 14.71 10.18 -1.43
CA MET A 112 16.06 10.74 -1.49
C MET A 112 16.11 12.13 -0.82
N LEU A 113 15.14 12.99 -1.13
CA LEU A 113 15.06 14.34 -0.54
C LEU A 113 15.00 14.29 0.98
N LEU A 114 14.13 13.46 1.54
CA LEU A 114 13.95 13.32 2.98
C LEU A 114 15.18 12.72 3.64
N SER A 115 15.72 11.63 3.07
CA SER A 115 16.89 10.95 3.64
C SER A 115 18.11 11.86 3.67
N VAL A 116 18.37 12.64 2.61
CA VAL A 116 19.47 13.62 2.59
C VAL A 116 19.23 14.75 3.58
N GLY A 117 17.99 15.24 3.71
CA GLY A 117 17.65 16.26 4.70
C GLY A 117 17.99 15.83 6.12
N HIS A 118 17.54 14.63 6.51
CA HIS A 118 17.89 14.02 7.80
C HIS A 118 19.40 13.85 7.95
N ALA A 119 20.08 13.30 6.95
CA ALA A 119 21.52 13.08 6.99
C ALA A 119 22.34 14.37 7.13
N LEU A 120 21.78 15.51 6.69
CA LEU A 120 22.38 16.84 6.79
C LEU A 120 21.97 17.62 8.05
N GLY A 121 21.17 17.01 8.94
CA GLY A 121 20.74 17.58 10.21
C GLY A 121 19.55 18.54 10.10
N GLU A 122 18.74 18.42 9.06
CA GLU A 122 17.55 19.26 8.90
C GLU A 122 16.48 18.88 9.93
N SER A 123 15.98 19.88 10.66
CA SER A 123 14.90 19.65 11.64
C SER A 123 13.59 19.25 10.95
N ARG A 124 12.74 18.49 11.65
CA ARG A 124 11.42 18.08 11.14
C ARG A 124 10.56 19.27 10.64
N ASP A 125 10.53 20.37 11.38
CA ASP A 125 9.80 21.59 10.98
C ASP A 125 10.32 22.20 9.67
N GLN A 126 11.64 22.14 9.45
CA GLN A 126 12.26 22.61 8.21
C GLN A 126 11.88 21.68 7.05
N ILE A 127 11.95 20.37 7.26
CA ILE A 127 11.51 19.39 6.26
C ILE A 127 10.06 19.65 5.87
N GLY A 128 9.15 19.76 6.84
CA GLY A 128 7.73 20.02 6.59
C GLY A 128 7.51 21.29 5.76
N ARG A 129 8.14 22.41 6.14
CA ARG A 129 8.08 23.67 5.37
C ARG A 129 8.60 23.51 3.94
N ASN A 130 9.71 22.78 3.75
CA ASN A 130 10.36 22.67 2.44
C ASN A 130 9.63 21.71 1.50
N THR A 131 8.82 20.78 2.02
CA THR A 131 8.05 19.82 1.21
C THR A 131 6.64 20.29 0.86
N ARG A 132 6.20 21.48 1.30
CA ARG A 132 4.82 21.94 1.06
C ARG A 132 4.45 22.07 -0.42
N ALA A 133 5.41 22.33 -1.30
CA ALA A 133 5.18 22.40 -2.75
C ALA A 133 4.79 21.03 -3.35
N ILE A 134 5.11 19.92 -2.68
CA ILE A 134 4.75 18.57 -3.14
C ILE A 134 3.24 18.39 -2.98
N SER A 135 2.55 18.13 -4.10
CA SER A 135 1.09 17.94 -4.16
C SER A 135 0.61 16.97 -3.09
N ALA A 136 -0.52 17.27 -2.45
CA ALA A 136 -1.13 16.49 -1.35
C ALA A 136 -2.50 15.95 -1.77
N GLY A 137 -2.94 14.83 -1.19
CA GLY A 137 -4.22 14.20 -1.51
C GLY A 137 -4.19 13.32 -2.76
N TYR A 138 -3.00 12.99 -3.28
CA TYR A 138 -2.85 12.27 -4.55
C TYR A 138 -2.22 10.89 -4.42
N ASP A 139 -1.35 10.68 -3.42
CA ASP A 139 -0.67 9.42 -3.19
C ASP A 139 -0.61 9.18 -1.69
N LEU A 140 -1.37 8.20 -1.23
CA LEU A 140 -1.51 7.88 0.19
C LEU A 140 -0.17 7.54 0.85
N PHE A 141 0.79 6.93 0.14
CA PHE A 141 2.10 6.60 0.71
C PHE A 141 2.94 7.85 0.95
N ILE A 142 3.05 8.73 -0.04
CA ILE A 142 3.79 9.99 0.08
C ILE A 142 3.11 10.91 1.08
N ASP A 143 1.79 10.98 1.06
CA ASP A 143 1.03 11.83 1.97
C ASP A 143 1.19 11.38 3.42
N ARG A 144 1.14 10.07 3.67
CA ARG A 144 1.40 9.50 5.00
C ARG A 144 2.85 9.71 5.45
N LEU A 145 3.82 9.62 4.54
CA LEU A 145 5.23 9.90 4.86
C LEU A 145 5.45 11.36 5.24
N LEU A 146 4.83 12.28 4.48
CA LEU A 146 5.00 13.72 4.69
C LEU A 146 4.15 14.26 5.84
N SER A 147 3.05 13.61 6.21
CA SER A 147 2.21 14.03 7.35
C SER A 147 2.95 13.96 8.69
N ILE A 148 4.04 13.18 8.76
CA ILE A 148 4.96 13.14 9.91
C ILE A 148 5.63 14.50 10.16
N TYR A 149 5.77 15.32 9.11
CA TYR A 149 6.39 16.65 9.17
C TYR A 149 5.37 17.79 9.01
N ASP A 150 4.18 17.48 8.48
CA ASP A 150 3.07 18.40 8.27
C ASP A 150 1.75 17.71 8.69
N PRO A 151 1.37 17.77 9.98
CA PRO A 151 0.21 17.03 10.49
C PRO A 151 -1.13 17.42 9.85
N GLU A 152 -1.23 18.61 9.24
CA GLU A 152 -2.44 19.08 8.55
C GLU A 152 -2.51 18.61 7.09
N ARG A 153 -1.50 17.86 6.62
CA ARG A 153 -1.43 17.39 5.23
C ARG A 153 -2.61 16.47 4.89
N PRO A 154 -3.41 16.80 3.85
CA PRO A 154 -4.44 15.90 3.33
C PRO A 154 -3.84 14.58 2.82
N LEU A 155 -4.50 13.46 3.11
CA LEU A 155 -4.12 12.13 2.63
C LEU A 155 -4.89 11.79 1.35
N GLY A 156 -4.22 11.19 0.37
CA GLY A 156 -4.89 10.58 -0.79
C GLY A 156 -5.62 9.29 -0.45
N ASP A 157 -6.53 8.85 -1.31
CA ASP A 157 -7.34 7.65 -1.09
C ASP A 157 -6.67 6.34 -1.51
N ASP A 158 -5.62 6.40 -2.36
CA ASP A 158 -4.92 5.22 -2.87
C ASP A 158 -3.41 5.44 -2.98
N ILE A 159 -2.67 4.33 -3.01
CA ILE A 159 -1.21 4.31 -3.16
C ILE A 159 -0.87 4.21 -4.64
N HIS A 160 -0.18 5.21 -5.21
CA HIS A 160 0.29 5.09 -6.59
C HIS A 160 1.33 3.97 -6.69
N HIS A 161 1.29 3.18 -7.76
CA HIS A 161 2.10 1.96 -7.88
C HIS A 161 1.95 1.02 -6.66
N LYS A 162 0.72 0.82 -6.18
CA LYS A 162 0.35 -0.04 -5.04
C LYS A 162 1.12 -1.37 -4.93
N PRO A 163 1.35 -2.16 -6.00
CA PRO A 163 2.14 -3.40 -5.90
C PRO A 163 3.58 -3.21 -5.38
N VAL A 164 4.15 -2.02 -5.54
CA VAL A 164 5.51 -1.66 -5.12
C VAL A 164 5.52 -1.11 -3.70
N TYR A 165 4.55 -0.29 -3.31
CA TYR A 165 4.63 0.51 -2.08
C TYR A 165 3.68 0.08 -0.96
N LYS A 166 2.67 -0.77 -1.21
CA LYS A 166 1.71 -1.20 -0.17
C LYS A 166 2.37 -1.84 1.06
N LYS A 167 3.40 -2.67 0.87
CA LYS A 167 4.09 -3.35 1.97
C LYS A 167 4.95 -2.39 2.79
N LEU A 168 5.50 -1.36 2.14
CA LEU A 168 6.25 -0.32 2.82
C LEU A 168 5.30 0.65 3.56
N TYR A 169 4.14 0.94 2.99
CA TYR A 169 3.09 1.72 3.65
C TYR A 169 2.64 1.10 4.98
N ALA A 170 2.46 -0.23 5.02
CA ALA A 170 2.07 -0.93 6.24
C ALA A 170 3.02 -0.71 7.44
N VAL A 171 4.26 -0.24 7.22
CA VAL A 171 5.23 0.05 8.28
C VAL A 171 4.79 1.25 9.14
N PHE A 172 4.04 2.22 8.58
CA PHE A 172 3.61 3.40 9.33
C PHE A 172 2.77 3.06 10.56
N ASP A 173 1.90 2.06 10.41
CA ASP A 173 0.92 1.68 11.42
C ASP A 173 1.36 0.45 12.26
N ALA A 174 2.51 -0.13 11.92
CA ALA A 174 3.07 -1.25 12.67
C ALA A 174 3.67 -0.80 14.01
N PRO A 175 3.60 -1.65 15.07
CA PRO A 175 4.32 -1.43 16.31
C PRO A 175 5.83 -1.22 16.07
N PRO A 176 6.51 -0.31 16.79
CA PRO A 176 7.93 0.01 16.58
C PRO A 176 8.84 -1.21 16.50
N GLU A 177 8.56 -2.26 17.28
CA GLU A 177 9.34 -3.48 17.38
C GLU A 177 9.24 -4.36 16.13
N LYS A 178 8.14 -4.25 15.37
CA LYS A 178 7.92 -5.00 14.12
C LYS A 178 8.50 -4.30 12.89
N ARG A 179 8.67 -2.97 12.94
CA ARG A 179 9.09 -2.18 11.77
C ARG A 179 10.45 -2.61 11.18
N PRO A 180 11.50 -2.92 11.98
CA PRO A 180 12.77 -3.34 11.41
C PRO A 180 12.67 -4.59 10.52
N SER A 181 11.94 -5.61 10.97
CA SER A 181 11.77 -6.85 10.21
C SER A 181 10.91 -6.64 8.96
N MET A 182 9.92 -5.76 9.01
CA MET A 182 9.10 -5.39 7.85
C MET A 182 9.93 -4.64 6.79
N ILE A 183 10.81 -3.72 7.19
CA ILE A 183 11.72 -3.03 6.27
C ILE A 183 12.71 -4.01 5.65
N ALA A 184 13.33 -4.90 6.44
CA ALA A 184 14.25 -5.90 5.92
C ALA A 184 13.57 -6.78 4.85
N ARG A 185 12.37 -7.31 5.13
CA ARG A 185 11.57 -8.09 4.16
C ARG A 185 11.18 -7.31 2.91
N TYR A 186 10.95 -6.00 3.05
CA TYR A 186 10.66 -5.13 1.93
C TYR A 186 11.88 -4.98 1.02
N LEU A 187 13.05 -4.79 1.64
CA LEU A 187 14.34 -4.68 0.94
C LEU A 187 14.68 -5.96 0.18
N ASP A 188 14.41 -7.16 0.73
CA ASP A 188 14.60 -8.44 0.05
C ASP A 188 13.82 -8.55 -1.28
N GLN A 189 12.66 -7.87 -1.37
CA GLN A 189 11.81 -7.87 -2.57
C GLN A 189 12.25 -6.83 -3.61
N TRP A 190 13.05 -5.84 -3.21
CA TRP A 190 13.41 -4.72 -4.05
C TRP A 190 14.12 -5.15 -5.34
N GLU A 191 15.01 -6.14 -5.26
CA GLU A 191 15.67 -6.72 -6.43
C GLU A 191 14.65 -7.28 -7.43
N GLN A 192 13.70 -8.08 -6.96
CA GLN A 192 12.73 -8.72 -7.84
C GLN A 192 11.84 -7.69 -8.53
N LEU A 193 11.50 -6.60 -7.84
CA LEU A 193 10.75 -5.48 -8.41
C LEU A 193 11.59 -4.73 -9.45
N LEU A 194 12.88 -4.55 -9.18
CA LEU A 194 13.82 -3.92 -10.11
C LEU A 194 13.98 -4.73 -11.40
N LEU A 195 14.29 -6.02 -11.28
CA LEU A 195 14.52 -6.92 -12.42
C LEU A 195 13.27 -7.07 -13.30
N LYS A 196 12.07 -6.87 -12.73
CA LYS A 196 10.78 -6.87 -13.44
C LYS A 196 10.36 -5.49 -13.95
N ASN A 197 11.20 -4.46 -13.85
CA ASN A 197 10.91 -3.08 -14.23
C ASN A 197 9.61 -2.55 -13.61
N LYS A 198 9.35 -2.89 -12.34
CA LYS A 198 8.16 -2.44 -11.60
C LYS A 198 8.38 -1.15 -10.84
N ILE A 199 9.63 -0.74 -10.62
CA ILE A 199 9.97 0.45 -9.83
C ILE A 199 9.94 1.69 -10.75
N PRO A 200 9.10 2.70 -10.45
CA PRO A 200 9.08 3.96 -11.19
C PRO A 200 10.45 4.63 -11.19
N LEU A 201 10.85 5.19 -12.33
CA LEU A 201 12.14 5.88 -12.54
C LEU A 201 13.40 5.00 -12.31
N GLN A 202 13.26 3.68 -12.25
CA GLN A 202 14.37 2.74 -12.13
C GLN A 202 14.17 1.57 -13.11
N LEU A 203 14.76 1.69 -14.29
CA LEU A 203 14.70 0.67 -15.35
C LEU A 203 16.00 -0.15 -15.40
N TYR A 204 15.86 -1.45 -15.62
CA TYR A 204 16.93 -2.43 -15.73
C TYR A 204 16.66 -3.45 -16.88
N PRO A 205 17.68 -3.87 -17.66
CA PRO A 205 19.04 -3.33 -17.69
C PRO A 205 19.07 -1.91 -18.25
N VAL A 206 20.11 -1.14 -17.92
CA VAL A 206 20.30 0.21 -18.46
C VAL A 206 20.60 0.10 -19.96
N ALA A 207 19.73 0.65 -20.79
CA ALA A 207 19.65 0.28 -22.21
C ALA A 207 20.86 0.72 -23.07
N GLU A 208 21.61 1.78 -22.73
CA GLU A 208 22.86 2.15 -23.42
C GLU A 208 23.54 3.35 -22.72
N ARG A 209 24.83 3.57 -23.04
CA ARG A 209 25.77 4.56 -22.45
C ARG A 209 25.13 5.81 -21.82
N LEU A 210 25.29 5.89 -20.50
CA LEU A 210 25.10 6.99 -19.52
C LEU A 210 25.15 8.46 -20.03
N GLN A 211 24.24 8.85 -20.92
CA GLN A 211 24.07 10.25 -21.37
C GLN A 211 22.87 10.96 -20.70
N GLY A 212 22.54 10.66 -19.44
CA GLY A 212 21.78 11.64 -18.64
C GLY A 212 20.81 11.12 -17.58
N GLU A 213 20.52 9.82 -17.49
CA GLU A 213 19.36 9.36 -16.70
C GLU A 213 19.62 8.22 -15.71
N TRP A 214 20.86 7.74 -15.60
CA TRP A 214 21.15 6.67 -14.64
C TRP A 214 21.61 7.23 -13.30
N THR A 215 20.84 6.90 -12.26
CA THR A 215 20.90 7.55 -10.95
C THR A 215 20.83 6.52 -9.81
N GLY A 216 21.26 5.28 -10.09
CA GLY A 216 21.37 4.17 -9.15
C GLY A 216 20.04 3.51 -8.78
N PHE A 217 20.14 2.37 -8.08
CA PHE A 217 19.02 1.48 -7.72
C PHE A 217 18.73 1.41 -6.22
N TRP A 218 19.18 2.39 -5.44
CA TRP A 218 18.94 2.43 -4.00
C TRP A 218 17.44 2.54 -3.68
N CYS A 219 17.02 1.88 -2.61
CA CYS A 219 15.68 1.94 -2.07
C CYS A 219 15.52 3.18 -1.16
N TYR A 220 15.55 4.37 -1.75
CA TYR A 220 15.30 5.61 -1.02
C TYR A 220 13.93 5.72 -0.32
N PRO A 221 12.84 5.11 -0.84
CA PRO A 221 11.57 5.09 -0.10
C PRO A 221 11.71 4.43 1.28
N ALA A 222 12.39 3.27 1.36
CA ALA A 222 12.62 2.59 2.64
C ALA A 222 13.51 3.42 3.56
N ALA A 223 14.59 4.01 3.02
CA ALA A 223 15.47 4.91 3.77
C ALA A 223 14.71 6.10 4.40
N ALA A 224 13.78 6.69 3.66
CA ALA A 224 12.98 7.79 4.15
C ALA A 224 11.97 7.37 5.22
N VAL A 225 11.34 6.20 5.09
CA VAL A 225 10.48 5.65 6.15
C VAL A 225 11.29 5.40 7.43
N VAL A 226 12.48 4.82 7.31
CA VAL A 226 13.39 4.62 8.45
C VAL A 226 13.77 5.94 9.11
N ALA A 227 14.15 6.95 8.32
CA ALA A 227 14.48 8.27 8.85
C ALA A 227 13.28 8.96 9.50
N ALA A 228 12.10 8.91 8.86
CA ALA A 228 10.90 9.57 9.34
C ALA A 228 10.35 8.95 10.63
N LEU A 229 10.46 7.63 10.78
CA LEU A 229 9.93 6.89 11.93
C LEU A 229 10.99 6.59 13.01
N ASN A 230 12.24 7.01 12.82
CA ASN A 230 13.37 6.67 13.69
C ASN A 230 13.49 5.14 13.91
N ILE A 231 13.34 4.35 12.85
CA ILE A 231 13.44 2.88 12.94
C ILE A 231 14.89 2.47 13.19
N ASP A 232 15.12 1.51 14.09
CA ASP A 232 16.43 0.87 14.23
C ASP A 232 16.71 -0.02 13.00
N ASP A 233 17.74 0.35 12.23
CA ASP A 233 18.17 -0.33 11.03
C ASP A 233 19.42 -1.20 11.23
N SER A 234 19.90 -1.37 12.46
CA SER A 234 21.08 -2.17 12.79
C SER A 234 21.07 -3.57 12.16
N GLY A 235 19.89 -4.21 12.11
CA GLY A 235 19.72 -5.56 11.56
C GLY A 235 19.74 -5.66 10.02
N PHE A 236 19.63 -4.55 9.29
CA PHE A 236 19.60 -4.55 7.81
C PHE A 236 20.43 -3.42 7.17
N ILE A 237 21.25 -2.72 7.97
CA ILE A 237 22.10 -1.60 7.52
C ILE A 237 23.02 -1.99 6.35
N ASP A 238 23.40 -3.28 6.27
CA ASP A 238 24.26 -3.85 5.25
C ASP A 238 23.52 -4.44 4.03
N HIS A 239 22.21 -4.21 3.91
CA HIS A 239 21.42 -4.73 2.80
C HIS A 239 21.82 -4.09 1.45
N GLU A 240 21.88 -4.88 0.37
CA GLU A 240 22.49 -4.51 -0.93
C GLU A 240 21.93 -3.24 -1.58
N PHE A 241 20.62 -2.99 -1.40
CA PHE A 241 19.90 -1.85 -1.95
C PHE A 241 19.58 -0.76 -0.94
N TYR A 242 20.02 -0.92 0.30
CA TYR A 242 19.83 0.08 1.34
C TYR A 242 20.97 1.11 1.27
N PRO A 243 20.69 2.44 1.24
CA PRO A 243 21.74 3.45 1.11
C PRO A 243 22.51 3.62 2.43
N THR A 244 23.36 2.65 2.77
CA THR A 244 24.05 2.51 4.06
C THR A 244 24.75 3.79 4.50
N ASP A 245 25.61 4.36 3.64
CA ASP A 245 26.40 5.55 3.99
C ASP A 245 25.51 6.76 4.32
N LEU A 246 24.40 6.92 3.59
CA LEU A 246 23.40 7.95 3.84
C LEU A 246 22.70 7.72 5.17
N MET A 247 22.33 6.48 5.47
CA MET A 247 21.57 6.15 6.69
C MET A 247 22.43 6.16 7.94
N LEU A 248 23.73 5.85 7.83
CA LEU A 248 24.71 6.10 8.90
C LEU A 248 24.83 7.60 9.22
N ALA A 249 24.71 8.48 8.22
CA ALA A 249 24.66 9.93 8.46
C ALA A 249 23.34 10.36 9.10
N CYS A 250 22.19 9.79 8.70
CA CYS A 250 20.90 10.02 9.36
C CYS A 250 20.90 9.58 10.83
N ALA A 251 21.56 8.47 11.17
CA ALA A 251 21.57 7.90 12.52
C ALA A 251 22.06 8.88 13.60
N LYS A 252 22.89 9.87 13.23
CA LYS A 252 23.37 10.94 14.13
C LYS A 252 22.26 11.84 14.66
N TYR A 253 21.14 11.92 13.96
CA TYR A 253 20.00 12.77 14.27
C TYR A 253 18.75 11.96 14.64
N ARG A 254 18.87 10.63 14.72
CA ARG A 254 17.79 9.73 15.09
C ARG A 254 17.44 9.94 16.56
N GLY A 255 16.15 10.09 16.85
CA GLY A 255 15.60 10.12 18.20
C GLY A 255 14.86 8.84 18.55
N GLU A 256 13.93 8.93 19.50
CA GLU A 256 13.03 7.83 19.84
C GLU A 256 12.12 7.45 18.65
N PRO A 257 11.70 6.17 18.54
CA PRO A 257 10.76 5.72 17.52
C PRO A 257 9.50 6.58 17.49
N VAL A 258 9.09 7.01 16.30
CA VAL A 258 7.87 7.81 16.14
C VAL A 258 6.66 6.90 16.12
N ILE A 259 5.73 7.11 17.05
CA ILE A 259 4.46 6.37 17.08
C ILE A 259 3.44 7.22 16.35
N LEU A 260 2.87 6.68 15.26
CA LEU A 260 1.77 7.28 14.55
C LEU A 260 0.49 6.59 14.98
N GLU A 261 -0.56 7.36 15.21
CA GLU A 261 -1.91 6.81 15.27
C GLU A 261 -2.29 6.36 13.85
N PRO A 262 -2.76 5.12 13.67
CA PRO A 262 -3.30 4.68 12.39
C PRO A 262 -4.35 5.68 11.89
N PRO A 263 -4.47 5.91 10.57
CA PRO A 263 -5.57 6.73 10.06
C PRO A 263 -6.87 6.15 10.59
N ALA A 264 -7.75 6.99 11.15
CA ALA A 264 -9.04 6.53 11.63
C ALA A 264 -9.75 5.80 10.48
N GLU A 265 -10.00 4.50 10.62
CA GLU A 265 -10.78 3.79 9.62
C GLU A 265 -12.16 4.43 9.56
N PRO A 266 -12.66 4.77 8.35
CA PRO A 266 -14.02 5.24 8.20
C PRO A 266 -14.99 4.27 8.85
N ALA A 267 -15.97 4.79 9.59
CA ALA A 267 -17.05 3.97 10.12
C ALA A 267 -17.67 3.13 9.00
N LEU A 268 -18.08 1.90 9.33
CA LEU A 268 -18.71 1.02 8.35
C LEU A 268 -19.89 1.73 7.68
N PRO A 269 -20.00 1.69 6.34
CA PRO A 269 -21.14 2.28 5.64
C PRO A 269 -22.46 1.79 6.25
N GLU A 270 -23.41 2.71 6.45
CA GLU A 270 -24.73 2.38 6.98
C GLU A 270 -25.44 1.41 6.02
N PRO A 271 -25.99 0.29 6.51
CA PRO A 271 -26.78 -0.59 5.67
C PRO A 271 -28.08 0.11 5.22
N PRO A 272 -28.71 -0.34 4.12
CA PRO A 272 -29.94 0.29 3.63
C PRO A 272 -31.01 0.36 4.74
N ARG A 273 -31.56 1.55 4.97
CA ARG A 273 -32.56 1.78 6.04
C ARG A 273 -33.84 0.99 5.84
N ARG A 274 -34.22 0.74 4.59
CA ARG A 274 -35.35 -0.11 4.23
C ARG A 274 -34.82 -1.46 3.77
N SER A 275 -35.15 -2.51 4.51
CA SER A 275 -34.89 -3.87 4.04
C SER A 275 -35.72 -4.14 2.78
N PRO A 276 -35.10 -4.56 1.67
CA PRO A 276 -35.87 -4.99 0.52
C PRO A 276 -36.75 -6.19 0.90
N LYS A 277 -37.88 -6.33 0.22
CA LYS A 277 -38.69 -7.54 0.36
C LYS A 277 -37.91 -8.71 -0.25
N ARG A 278 -37.76 -9.80 0.50
CA ARG A 278 -37.12 -11.01 -0.02
C ARG A 278 -37.94 -11.58 -1.18
N LYS A 279 -37.26 -11.95 -2.26
CA LYS A 279 -37.81 -12.76 -3.35
C LYS A 279 -38.21 -14.14 -2.81
N PRO A 280 -39.24 -14.79 -3.36
CA PRO A 280 -39.60 -16.15 -2.97
C PRO A 280 -38.42 -17.09 -3.27
N ALA A 281 -38.19 -18.09 -2.41
CA ALA A 281 -37.18 -19.11 -2.64
C ALA A 281 -37.56 -19.90 -3.92
N PRO A 282 -36.66 -20.02 -4.92
CA PRO A 282 -36.78 -21.05 -5.94
C PRO A 282 -36.83 -22.43 -5.30
N GLU A 283 -37.47 -23.41 -5.95
CA GLU A 283 -37.54 -24.80 -5.46
C GLU A 283 -36.15 -25.36 -5.15
N LEU A 284 -35.18 -25.04 -6.01
CA LEU A 284 -33.76 -25.41 -5.88
C LEU A 284 -33.11 -24.87 -4.59
N LEU A 285 -33.50 -23.67 -4.15
CA LEU A 285 -32.90 -23.00 -2.99
C LEU A 285 -33.63 -23.32 -1.67
N ALA A 286 -34.87 -23.81 -1.74
CA ALA A 286 -35.69 -24.05 -0.55
C ALA A 286 -35.00 -24.96 0.51
N PRO A 287 -34.30 -26.05 0.15
CA PRO A 287 -33.57 -26.87 1.13
C PRO A 287 -32.43 -26.13 1.84
N TRP A 288 -31.85 -25.12 1.16
CA TRP A 288 -30.67 -24.38 1.62
C TRP A 288 -31.01 -23.16 2.48
N GLN A 289 -32.29 -22.80 2.59
CA GLN A 289 -32.72 -21.64 3.35
C GLN A 289 -32.24 -21.64 4.82
N PRO A 290 -32.31 -22.75 5.59
CA PRO A 290 -31.81 -22.76 6.97
C PRO A 290 -30.31 -22.46 7.06
N LEU A 291 -29.51 -23.01 6.13
CA LEU A 291 -28.07 -22.79 6.08
C LEU A 291 -27.76 -21.34 5.72
N PHE A 292 -28.48 -20.77 4.74
CA PHE A 292 -28.38 -19.35 4.41
C PHE A 292 -28.59 -18.44 5.63
N GLU A 293 -29.63 -18.68 6.43
CA GLU A 293 -29.92 -17.84 7.60
C GLU A 293 -28.80 -17.91 8.65
N LEU A 294 -28.16 -19.08 8.82
CA LEU A 294 -27.01 -19.24 9.71
C LEU A 294 -25.80 -18.47 9.20
N MET A 295 -25.49 -18.60 7.90
CA MET A 295 -24.34 -17.94 7.27
C MET A 295 -24.48 -16.42 7.22
N ALA A 296 -25.67 -15.91 6.94
CA ALA A 296 -25.94 -14.48 6.84
C ALA A 296 -26.22 -13.81 8.21
N ALA A 297 -26.23 -14.58 9.32
CA ALA A 297 -26.68 -14.11 10.62
C ALA A 297 -25.87 -12.92 11.19
N SER A 298 -24.61 -12.78 10.79
CA SER A 298 -23.72 -11.68 11.19
C SER A 298 -24.04 -10.36 10.47
N LEU A 299 -24.77 -10.40 9.36
CA LEU A 299 -25.12 -9.20 8.60
C LEU A 299 -26.34 -8.48 9.18
N PRO A 300 -26.45 -7.15 9.02
CA PRO A 300 -27.70 -6.42 9.21
C PRO A 300 -28.87 -7.00 8.41
N LYS A 301 -30.09 -6.94 8.96
CA LYS A 301 -31.28 -7.55 8.34
C LYS A 301 -31.59 -7.07 6.92
N SER A 302 -31.31 -5.80 6.60
CA SER A 302 -31.49 -5.29 5.25
C SER A 302 -30.48 -5.91 4.27
N LEU A 303 -29.22 -6.07 4.67
CA LEU A 303 -28.20 -6.75 3.87
C LEU A 303 -28.46 -8.25 3.74
N GLN A 304 -28.98 -8.91 4.78
CA GLN A 304 -29.44 -10.31 4.67
C GLN A 304 -30.52 -10.48 3.59
N ALA A 305 -31.43 -9.52 3.46
CA ALA A 305 -32.47 -9.55 2.43
C ALA A 305 -31.93 -9.23 1.04
N SER A 306 -31.00 -8.29 0.92
CA SER A 306 -30.32 -8.00 -0.35
C SER A 306 -29.50 -9.20 -0.83
N LEU A 307 -28.73 -9.82 0.06
CA LEU A 307 -27.92 -11.00 -0.26
C LEU A 307 -28.80 -12.18 -0.70
N TRP A 308 -29.94 -12.39 -0.03
CA TRP A 308 -30.91 -13.39 -0.45
C TRP A 308 -31.44 -13.12 -1.86
N ASN A 309 -31.77 -11.87 -2.17
CA ASN A 309 -32.28 -11.50 -3.49
C ASN A 309 -31.23 -11.67 -4.59
N ALA A 310 -29.98 -11.30 -4.32
CA ALA A 310 -28.85 -11.51 -5.22
C ALA A 310 -28.60 -13.00 -5.47
N LEU A 311 -28.68 -13.83 -4.43
CA LEU A 311 -28.57 -15.29 -4.56
C LEU A 311 -29.67 -15.88 -5.44
N VAL A 312 -30.92 -15.44 -5.24
CA VAL A 312 -32.05 -15.87 -6.07
C VAL A 312 -31.87 -15.40 -7.53
N GLU A 313 -31.40 -14.17 -7.76
CA GLU A 313 -31.13 -13.67 -9.11
C GLU A 313 -30.03 -14.49 -9.80
N TRP A 314 -28.88 -14.64 -9.14
CA TRP A 314 -27.75 -15.37 -9.67
C TRP A 314 -28.10 -16.83 -10.02
N LEU A 315 -28.83 -17.53 -9.14
CA LEU A 315 -29.28 -18.90 -9.42
C LEU A 315 -30.25 -18.99 -10.62
N ASN A 316 -31.04 -17.96 -10.90
CA ASN A 316 -31.94 -17.97 -12.05
C ASN A 316 -31.23 -17.63 -13.37
N GLU A 317 -30.13 -16.87 -13.30
CA GLU A 317 -29.43 -16.35 -14.48
C GLU A 317 -28.23 -17.23 -14.88
N GLU A 318 -27.48 -17.74 -13.90
CA GLU A 318 -26.17 -18.34 -14.11
C GLU A 318 -26.10 -19.84 -13.73
N TRP A 319 -27.06 -20.36 -12.95
CA TRP A 319 -27.05 -21.77 -12.54
C TRP A 319 -27.83 -22.64 -13.52
N GLU A 320 -27.12 -23.51 -14.24
CA GLU A 320 -27.71 -24.37 -15.28
C GLU A 320 -28.04 -25.79 -14.78
N GLU A 321 -27.57 -26.20 -13.60
CA GLU A 321 -27.75 -27.58 -13.11
C GLU A 321 -29.13 -27.81 -12.48
N GLU A 322 -29.67 -29.02 -12.67
CA GLU A 322 -30.98 -29.42 -12.12
C GLU A 322 -30.99 -29.52 -10.59
N THR A 323 -29.82 -29.76 -9.98
CA THR A 323 -29.63 -29.90 -8.54
C THR A 323 -28.64 -28.87 -8.03
N LEU A 324 -28.83 -28.42 -6.79
CA LEU A 324 -27.89 -27.55 -6.11
C LEU A 324 -27.33 -28.33 -4.95
N GLU A 325 -26.11 -28.84 -5.14
CA GLU A 325 -25.33 -29.48 -4.08
C GLU A 325 -24.67 -28.42 -3.19
N ALA A 326 -24.09 -28.86 -2.07
CA ALA A 326 -23.59 -27.95 -1.06
C ALA A 326 -22.42 -27.08 -1.53
N GLY A 327 -21.50 -27.64 -2.32
CA GLY A 327 -20.43 -26.87 -2.96
C GLY A 327 -20.98 -25.80 -3.90
N GLY A 328 -21.96 -26.18 -4.73
CA GLY A 328 -22.69 -25.25 -5.60
C GLY A 328 -23.39 -24.13 -4.82
N PHE A 329 -24.00 -24.45 -3.68
CA PHE A 329 -24.61 -23.45 -2.80
C PHE A 329 -23.58 -22.46 -2.22
N LEU A 330 -22.41 -22.94 -1.76
CA LEU A 330 -21.34 -22.06 -1.27
C LEU A 330 -20.80 -21.15 -2.38
N CYS A 331 -20.61 -21.69 -3.59
CA CYS A 331 -20.21 -20.93 -4.77
C CYS A 331 -21.26 -19.85 -5.10
N ALA A 332 -22.54 -20.22 -5.18
CA ALA A 332 -23.65 -19.29 -5.43
C ALA A 332 -23.77 -18.21 -4.35
N PHE A 333 -23.59 -18.57 -3.07
CA PHE A 333 -23.55 -17.61 -1.96
C PHE A 333 -22.39 -16.64 -2.11
N SER A 334 -21.21 -17.15 -2.47
CA SER A 334 -20.04 -16.32 -2.74
C SER A 334 -20.28 -15.39 -3.93
N ALA A 335 -20.89 -15.87 -5.02
CA ALA A 335 -21.20 -15.05 -6.18
C ALA A 335 -22.20 -13.93 -5.81
N ALA A 336 -23.26 -14.27 -5.07
CA ALA A 336 -24.26 -13.32 -4.62
C ALA A 336 -23.70 -12.16 -3.78
N GLN A 337 -22.74 -12.43 -2.87
CA GLN A 337 -22.10 -11.36 -2.09
C GLN A 337 -21.21 -10.45 -2.96
N TRP A 338 -20.66 -10.98 -4.06
CA TRP A 338 -19.87 -10.20 -5.01
C TRP A 338 -20.75 -9.36 -5.93
N GLU A 339 -21.83 -9.93 -6.46
CA GLU A 339 -22.81 -9.23 -7.31
C GLU A 339 -23.46 -8.04 -6.58
N MET A 340 -23.77 -8.21 -5.29
CA MET A 340 -24.27 -7.09 -4.48
C MET A 340 -23.17 -6.13 -3.98
N GLU A 341 -21.91 -6.38 -4.38
CA GLU A 341 -20.72 -5.61 -4.01
C GLU A 341 -20.60 -5.42 -2.48
N LEU A 342 -20.86 -6.49 -1.71
CA LEU A 342 -20.97 -6.41 -0.25
C LEU A 342 -19.69 -5.86 0.38
N LEU A 343 -18.52 -6.28 -0.13
CA LEU A 343 -17.22 -5.84 0.37
C LEU A 343 -16.93 -4.39 -0.05
N GLN A 344 -17.20 -4.04 -1.30
CA GLN A 344 -16.86 -2.73 -1.87
C GLN A 344 -17.76 -1.62 -1.31
N ASN A 345 -19.08 -1.85 -1.30
CA ASN A 345 -20.06 -0.83 -0.92
C ASN A 345 -20.31 -0.78 0.59
N TYR A 346 -20.16 -1.90 1.29
CA TYR A 346 -20.51 -1.99 2.71
C TYR A 346 -19.36 -2.40 3.61
N ARG A 347 -18.17 -2.70 3.07
CA ARG A 347 -16.98 -3.14 3.82
C ARG A 347 -17.28 -4.34 4.73
N ARG A 348 -18.13 -5.25 4.25
CA ARG A 348 -18.56 -6.44 4.98
C ARG A 348 -18.33 -7.67 4.12
N LEU A 349 -18.11 -8.79 4.78
CA LEU A 349 -17.99 -10.11 4.19
C LEU A 349 -18.68 -11.13 5.11
N ALA A 350 -19.47 -12.04 4.53
CA ALA A 350 -20.16 -13.10 5.27
C ALA A 350 -19.52 -14.48 5.06
N LEU A 351 -19.07 -14.76 3.84
CA LEU A 351 -18.35 -15.96 3.47
C LEU A 351 -16.98 -15.56 2.91
N LEU A 352 -15.90 -16.05 3.51
CA LEU A 352 -14.58 -15.98 2.93
C LEU A 352 -14.51 -17.05 1.84
N HIS A 353 -14.17 -16.64 0.63
CA HIS A 353 -13.87 -17.52 -0.51
C HIS A 353 -12.60 -16.98 -1.16
N VAL A 354 -11.52 -17.75 -1.11
CA VAL A 354 -10.19 -17.30 -1.56
C VAL A 354 -9.43 -18.44 -2.26
N ASP A 355 -8.68 -18.09 -3.31
CA ASP A 355 -7.76 -19.00 -3.98
C ASP A 355 -6.71 -19.53 -2.99
N TRP A 356 -6.35 -20.81 -3.11
CA TRP A 356 -5.44 -21.47 -2.17
C TRP A 356 -4.04 -20.86 -2.07
N LYS A 357 -3.62 -20.04 -3.06
CA LYS A 357 -2.31 -19.36 -3.07
C LYS A 357 -2.38 -17.89 -2.66
N ASP A 358 -3.56 -17.32 -2.47
CA ASP A 358 -3.75 -15.89 -2.25
C ASP A 358 -3.91 -15.54 -0.76
N ASP A 359 -2.79 -15.62 -0.04
CA ASP A 359 -2.70 -15.29 1.38
C ASP A 359 -2.96 -13.80 1.68
N GLU A 360 -2.71 -12.91 0.70
CA GLU A 360 -3.01 -11.50 0.85
C GLU A 360 -4.51 -11.23 0.87
N SER A 361 -5.26 -11.83 -0.06
CA SER A 361 -6.72 -11.76 -0.05
C SER A 361 -7.28 -12.45 1.19
N ALA A 362 -6.69 -13.58 1.64
CA ALA A 362 -7.12 -14.25 2.87
C ALA A 362 -7.02 -13.33 4.09
N LEU A 363 -5.90 -12.61 4.27
CA LEU A 363 -5.73 -11.64 5.36
C LEU A 363 -6.76 -10.50 5.28
N SER A 364 -6.93 -9.92 4.09
CA SER A 364 -7.91 -8.85 3.85
C SER A 364 -9.33 -9.29 4.17
N PHE A 365 -9.70 -10.51 3.78
CA PHE A 365 -11.02 -11.08 4.02
C PHE A 365 -11.25 -11.45 5.48
N CYS A 366 -10.22 -11.93 6.20
CA CYS A 366 -10.29 -12.12 7.65
C CYS A 366 -10.60 -10.80 8.37
N GLU A 367 -9.92 -9.72 7.98
CA GLU A 367 -10.18 -8.40 8.56
C GLU A 367 -11.59 -7.88 8.20
N ALA A 368 -12.06 -8.10 6.96
CA ALA A 368 -13.43 -7.78 6.56
C ALA A 368 -14.48 -8.56 7.37
N ILE A 369 -14.23 -9.85 7.66
CA ILE A 369 -15.09 -10.65 8.55
C ILE A 369 -15.08 -10.06 9.97
N ALA A 370 -13.92 -9.77 10.55
CA ALA A 370 -13.83 -9.18 11.88
C ALA A 370 -14.66 -7.88 12.00
N ARG A 371 -14.58 -7.02 10.97
CA ARG A 371 -15.42 -5.83 10.85
C ARG A 371 -16.91 -6.16 10.77
N THR A 372 -17.32 -7.16 9.97
CA THR A 372 -18.72 -7.62 9.91
C THR A 372 -19.23 -8.05 11.28
N LEU A 373 -18.38 -8.70 12.09
CA LEU A 373 -18.71 -9.18 13.43
C LEU A 373 -18.74 -8.06 14.49
N GLY A 374 -18.31 -6.84 14.14
CA GLY A 374 -18.22 -5.70 15.05
C GLY A 374 -17.04 -5.80 16.03
N ILE A 375 -15.95 -6.47 15.64
CA ILE A 375 -14.71 -6.51 16.42
C ILE A 375 -13.87 -5.31 16.02
N GLU A 376 -13.55 -4.43 16.97
CA GLU A 376 -12.78 -3.20 16.73
C GLU A 376 -11.25 -3.46 16.65
N GLU A 377 -10.78 -4.55 17.26
CA GLU A 377 -9.38 -4.95 17.20
C GLU A 377 -9.00 -5.39 15.77
N SER A 378 -7.89 -4.89 15.24
CA SER A 378 -7.39 -5.30 13.92
C SER A 378 -6.68 -6.65 14.00
N PHE A 379 -7.01 -7.51 13.05
CA PHE A 379 -6.31 -8.77 12.84
C PHE A 379 -5.05 -8.55 11.99
N SER A 380 -3.90 -8.40 12.65
CA SER A 380 -2.60 -8.17 12.00
C SER A 380 -1.58 -9.22 12.45
N PRO A 381 -1.71 -10.48 11.98
CA PRO A 381 -0.74 -11.51 12.29
C PRO A 381 0.62 -11.16 11.69
N ASP A 382 1.70 -11.67 12.28
CA ASP A 382 3.01 -11.51 11.67
C ASP A 382 3.00 -12.12 10.26
N PRO A 383 3.59 -11.44 9.28
CA PRO A 383 3.42 -11.83 7.90
C PRO A 383 3.97 -13.24 7.69
N VAL A 384 3.08 -14.16 7.33
CA VAL A 384 3.40 -15.56 7.05
C VAL A 384 4.48 -15.62 5.97
N THR A 385 5.49 -16.50 6.13
CA THR A 385 6.61 -16.59 5.19
C THR A 385 6.14 -17.07 3.81
N LEU A 386 6.45 -16.28 2.77
CA LEU A 386 5.89 -16.37 1.41
C LEU A 386 6.28 -17.62 0.57
N ASN A 387 6.87 -18.65 1.17
CA ASN A 387 7.43 -19.81 0.45
C ASN A 387 6.81 -21.17 0.82
N ARG A 388 5.64 -21.20 1.48
CA ARG A 388 4.97 -22.46 1.86
C ARG A 388 3.66 -22.69 1.10
N PRO A 389 3.27 -23.96 0.85
CA PRO A 389 2.01 -24.31 0.23
C PRO A 389 0.80 -24.09 1.17
N GLU A 390 0.94 -24.21 2.49
CA GLU A 390 -0.19 -24.09 3.44
C GLU A 390 -0.52 -22.64 3.88
N ARG A 391 -0.10 -21.60 3.13
CA ARG A 391 -0.17 -20.19 3.59
C ARG A 391 -1.57 -19.70 3.94
N VAL A 392 -2.56 -19.96 3.08
CA VAL A 392 -3.94 -19.55 3.35
C VAL A 392 -4.47 -20.29 4.57
N TRP A 393 -4.17 -21.58 4.70
CA TRP A 393 -4.55 -22.37 5.87
C TRP A 393 -3.93 -21.82 7.17
N GLU A 394 -2.65 -21.46 7.16
CA GLU A 394 -1.96 -20.82 8.30
C GLU A 394 -2.63 -19.49 8.68
N VAL A 395 -3.04 -18.67 7.70
CA VAL A 395 -3.81 -17.43 7.94
C VAL A 395 -5.16 -17.75 8.59
N LEU A 396 -5.93 -18.69 8.05
CA LEU A 396 -7.25 -19.06 8.58
C LEU A 396 -7.15 -19.67 9.99
N TYR A 397 -6.14 -20.50 10.25
CA TYR A 397 -5.86 -21.05 11.58
C TYR A 397 -5.51 -19.95 12.58
N THR A 398 -4.62 -19.02 12.21
CA THR A 398 -4.26 -17.89 13.07
C THR A 398 -5.47 -17.01 13.35
N PHE A 399 -6.31 -16.78 12.34
CA PHE A 399 -7.56 -16.04 12.49
C PHE A 399 -8.56 -16.76 13.38
N HIS A 400 -8.68 -18.09 13.27
CA HIS A 400 -9.49 -18.91 14.15
C HIS A 400 -9.08 -18.74 15.63
N GLN A 401 -7.78 -18.83 15.92
CA GLN A 401 -7.25 -18.64 17.27
C GLN A 401 -7.53 -17.22 17.79
N TRP A 402 -7.38 -16.22 16.93
CA TRP A 402 -7.64 -14.83 17.26
C TRP A 402 -9.14 -14.56 17.52
N LEU A 403 -10.06 -15.19 16.78
CA LEU A 403 -11.51 -15.05 16.97
C LEU A 403 -12.04 -15.70 18.25
N ALA A 404 -11.40 -16.77 18.72
CA ALA A 404 -11.85 -17.53 19.89
C ALA A 404 -12.10 -16.68 21.16
N PRO A 405 -11.18 -15.79 21.61
CA PRO A 405 -11.43 -14.91 22.74
C PRO A 405 -12.56 -13.91 22.52
N HIS A 406 -12.91 -13.59 21.27
CA HIS A 406 -14.05 -12.73 20.92
C HIS A 406 -15.40 -13.48 20.89
N GLY A 407 -15.42 -14.79 21.21
CA GLY A 407 -16.64 -15.59 21.29
C GLY A 407 -17.14 -16.11 19.94
N TYR A 408 -16.25 -16.19 18.95
CA TYR A 408 -16.52 -16.72 17.61
C TYR A 408 -15.64 -17.94 17.33
N ARG A 409 -16.13 -18.81 16.43
CA ARG A 409 -15.36 -19.91 15.84
C ARG A 409 -15.36 -19.73 14.33
N LEU A 410 -14.19 -19.88 13.72
CA LEU A 410 -14.07 -20.04 12.29
C LEU A 410 -14.32 -21.51 11.91
N ILE A 411 -15.20 -21.73 10.93
CA ILE A 411 -15.55 -23.03 10.37
C ILE A 411 -15.15 -23.01 8.90
N ALA A 412 -14.39 -24.01 8.46
CA ALA A 412 -13.92 -24.16 7.09
C ALA A 412 -14.49 -25.44 6.46
N PRO A 413 -15.57 -25.36 5.65
CA PRO A 413 -16.05 -26.52 4.91
C PRO A 413 -15.07 -26.91 3.80
N LEU A 414 -14.91 -28.21 3.61
CA LEU A 414 -14.12 -28.81 2.54
C LEU A 414 -14.98 -29.00 1.30
N THR A 415 -14.69 -28.25 0.25
CA THR A 415 -15.36 -28.36 -1.05
C THR A 415 -14.60 -29.26 -2.03
N GLY A 416 -13.32 -29.54 -1.77
CA GLY A 416 -12.45 -30.27 -2.71
C GLY A 416 -12.01 -29.43 -3.92
N GLU A 417 -12.27 -28.12 -3.90
CA GLU A 417 -11.85 -27.15 -4.91
C GLU A 417 -10.44 -26.62 -4.61
N ASP A 418 -9.81 -25.98 -5.61
CA ASP A 418 -8.57 -25.21 -5.47
C ASP A 418 -8.82 -23.85 -4.77
N ALA A 419 -9.68 -23.82 -3.76
CA ALA A 419 -10.06 -22.62 -3.01
C ALA A 419 -10.47 -22.98 -1.58
N TYR A 420 -10.31 -22.02 -0.67
CA TYR A 420 -10.77 -22.15 0.71
C TYR A 420 -12.04 -21.35 0.94
N TYR A 421 -12.99 -22.00 1.62
CA TYR A 421 -14.19 -21.38 2.15
C TYR A 421 -14.09 -21.33 3.67
N ALA A 422 -14.45 -20.20 4.27
CA ALA A 422 -14.49 -20.08 5.71
C ALA A 422 -15.57 -19.10 6.17
N LEU A 423 -16.19 -19.40 7.31
CA LEU A 423 -17.21 -18.57 7.91
C LEU A 423 -17.03 -18.46 9.42
N ALA A 424 -17.24 -17.26 9.93
CA ALA A 424 -17.17 -17.00 11.37
C ALA A 424 -18.57 -17.00 11.97
N VAL A 425 -18.78 -17.82 12.99
CA VAL A 425 -20.05 -17.98 13.70
C VAL A 425 -19.84 -17.84 15.20
N LYS A 426 -20.88 -17.41 15.93
CA LYS A 426 -20.82 -17.38 17.39
C LYS A 426 -20.54 -18.80 17.90
N THR A 427 -19.65 -18.94 18.89
CA THR A 427 -19.24 -20.25 19.43
C THR A 427 -20.43 -21.15 19.79
N LYS A 428 -21.48 -20.57 20.38
CA LYS A 428 -22.72 -21.27 20.76
C LYS A 428 -23.58 -21.81 19.59
N GLN A 429 -23.32 -21.36 18.37
CA GLN A 429 -24.01 -21.75 17.14
C GLN A 429 -23.11 -22.62 16.23
N ALA A 430 -21.84 -22.82 16.60
CA ALA A 430 -20.87 -23.53 15.78
C ALA A 430 -21.29 -24.97 15.53
N ASP A 431 -21.66 -25.71 16.58
CA ASP A 431 -22.03 -27.13 16.43
C ASP A 431 -23.31 -27.29 15.58
N THR A 432 -24.27 -26.37 15.71
CA THR A 432 -25.47 -26.36 14.86
C THR A 432 -25.13 -26.17 13.38
N LEU A 433 -24.18 -25.27 13.08
CA LEU A 433 -23.74 -25.02 11.72
C LEU A 433 -22.92 -26.20 11.16
N ILE A 434 -22.03 -26.79 11.97
CA ILE A 434 -21.27 -27.99 11.58
C ILE A 434 -22.22 -29.12 11.22
N THR A 435 -23.19 -29.42 12.08
CA THR A 435 -24.20 -30.46 11.80
C THR A 435 -25.00 -30.14 10.54
N ALA A 436 -25.35 -28.88 10.28
CA ALA A 436 -26.07 -28.50 9.06
C ALA A 436 -25.22 -28.70 7.79
N LEU A 437 -23.91 -28.41 7.85
CA LEU A 437 -22.97 -28.63 6.75
C LEU A 437 -22.76 -30.14 6.50
N GLU A 438 -22.58 -30.93 7.56
CA GLU A 438 -22.41 -32.40 7.45
C GLU A 438 -23.68 -33.09 6.91
N GLN A 439 -24.86 -32.63 7.31
CA GLN A 439 -26.14 -33.12 6.75
C GLN A 439 -26.31 -32.77 5.27
N ALA A 440 -25.60 -31.75 4.80
CA ALA A 440 -25.51 -31.35 3.39
C ALA A 440 -24.35 -32.02 2.65
N ASP A 441 -23.71 -33.05 3.23
CA ASP A 441 -22.56 -33.78 2.67
C ASP A 441 -21.28 -32.93 2.50
N LEU A 442 -21.15 -31.81 3.23
CA LEU A 442 -19.90 -31.08 3.37
C LEU A 442 -19.14 -31.55 4.60
N LYS A 443 -17.93 -32.07 4.39
CA LYS A 443 -16.99 -32.28 5.48
C LYS A 443 -16.51 -30.93 5.99
N VAL A 444 -16.28 -30.83 7.29
CA VAL A 444 -15.75 -29.63 7.92
C VAL A 444 -14.40 -29.98 8.51
N ASP A 445 -13.38 -29.22 8.14
CA ASP A 445 -12.13 -29.26 8.89
C ASP A 445 -12.27 -28.41 10.14
N THR A 446 -12.07 -29.05 11.29
CA THR A 446 -11.95 -28.34 12.55
C THR A 446 -10.49 -27.95 12.73
N PHE A 447 -10.22 -26.66 12.96
CA PHE A 447 -8.90 -26.14 13.38
C PHE A 447 -8.46 -26.64 14.78
N ALA A 448 -9.05 -27.73 15.27
CA ALA A 448 -8.87 -28.31 16.59
C ALA A 448 -7.84 -29.47 16.61
N ASP A 449 -7.33 -29.89 15.44
CA ASP A 449 -6.32 -30.94 15.27
C ASP A 449 -5.02 -30.39 14.68
#